data_AF-A0A8J5BHP1-F1
#
_entry.id   AF-A0A8J5BHP1-F1
#
_cell.length_a   1.000
_cell.length_b   1.000
_cell.length_c   1.000
_cell.angle_alpha   90.00
_cell.angle_beta   90.00
_cell.angle_gamma   90.00
#
_symmetry.space_group_name_H-M   'P 1'
#
loop_
_entity.id
_entity.type
_entity.pdbx_description
1 polymer ?
#
loop_
_entity_poly.entity_id
_entity_poly.type
_entity_poly.pdbx_seq_one_letter_code
_entity_poly.pdbx_strand_id
1 'polypeptide(L)'
;MNAFPEPSSLEIEFAKQMNRPRTVQFKQLAAVLYIFGGTSALIYIVSKTILNPLFEELTFARSEYATHARRLMEQLNAKLSSMVSYIPPVRALQGQRFVDAQTQTEEEDEDKSEVLLGKSSLVAFGESPMQLKLAEKEKQQRLIDDSVDNLERLTDSLKFAGEVSDLSALSGFKYQVEELTNYSDQLAMTGYSMMKSGLPGHETAMSETKKEIRSLKGSVLKRLTLNRLQVSDFEESVALWNDEETVKFCGGARPRSTVWMKVLYHCGHWDNFGYGCYAVRLKETGEYVGEIGINHFMRDSEPIYSPQMPEAGWVVNPKFHGQGFASEALSAIFREADASDKVTHSICCIIDQGENEPSRKVARKFGFKQQEGTIKLGDEKVDLFIREK
;
A
#
# COMPACT_ATOMS: atom_id res chain seq x y z
N MET A 1 -2.79 48.72 -58.84
CA MET A 1 -1.98 47.78 -59.65
C MET A 1 -1.93 46.46 -58.91
N ASN A 2 -2.44 45.40 -59.56
CA ASN A 2 -2.32 43.95 -59.29
C ASN A 2 -2.95 43.44 -57.98
N ALA A 3 -4.25 43.11 -57.97
CA ALA A 3 -4.89 41.86 -58.44
C ALA A 3 -4.66 40.68 -57.46
N PHE A 4 -5.62 40.46 -56.55
CA PHE A 4 -5.78 39.17 -55.87
C PHE A 4 -6.29 38.15 -56.91
N PRO A 5 -5.71 36.94 -57.00
CA PRO A 5 -6.18 35.95 -57.96
C PRO A 5 -7.55 35.42 -57.53
N GLU A 6 -8.47 35.25 -58.48
CA GLU A 6 -9.71 34.51 -58.23
C GLU A 6 -9.39 33.06 -57.82
N PRO A 7 -10.10 32.51 -56.82
CA PRO A 7 -9.88 31.14 -56.37
C PRO A 7 -10.15 30.15 -57.48
N SER A 8 -9.24 29.19 -57.64
CA SER A 8 -9.34 28.15 -58.67
C SER A 8 -10.58 27.27 -58.47
N SER A 9 -11.17 26.78 -59.55
CA SER A 9 -12.37 25.91 -59.53
C SER A 9 -12.23 24.68 -58.63
N LEU A 10 -11.00 24.23 -58.35
CA LEU A 10 -10.68 23.13 -57.44
C LEU A 10 -10.92 23.48 -55.96
N GLU A 11 -10.68 24.72 -55.54
CA GLU A 11 -10.91 25.15 -54.15
C GLU A 11 -12.41 25.28 -53.86
N ILE A 12 -13.19 25.71 -54.85
CA ILE A 12 -14.66 25.77 -54.76
C ILE A 12 -15.25 24.36 -54.72
N GLU A 13 -14.68 23.39 -55.47
CA GLU A 13 -15.09 21.99 -55.42
C GLU A 13 -14.75 21.33 -54.08
N PHE A 14 -13.57 21.60 -53.53
CA PHE A 14 -13.15 21.11 -52.20
C PHE A 14 -14.04 21.65 -51.08
N ALA A 15 -14.40 22.94 -51.12
CA ALA A 15 -15.31 23.55 -50.16
C ALA A 15 -16.74 22.96 -50.26
N LYS A 16 -17.19 22.58 -51.47
CA LYS A 16 -18.47 21.89 -51.67
C LYS A 16 -18.47 20.45 -51.19
N GLN A 17 -17.31 19.79 -51.16
CA GLN A 17 -17.18 18.39 -50.73
C GLN A 17 -17.15 18.25 -49.20
N MET A 18 -16.64 19.25 -48.47
CA MET A 18 -16.60 19.25 -47.01
C MET A 18 -17.96 19.50 -46.32
N ASN A 19 -18.95 20.03 -47.04
CA ASN A 19 -20.22 20.46 -46.44
C ASN A 19 -21.43 19.59 -46.83
N ARG A 20 -21.22 18.26 -46.97
CA ARG A 20 -22.33 17.31 -47.07
C ARG A 20 -22.76 16.91 -45.65
N PRO A 21 -23.98 17.22 -45.19
CA PRO A 21 -24.45 16.77 -43.88
C PRO A 21 -24.45 15.23 -43.88
N ARG A 22 -23.71 14.62 -42.95
CA ARG A 22 -23.77 13.18 -42.71
C ARG A 22 -25.17 12.87 -42.20
N THR A 23 -26.03 12.36 -43.07
CA THR A 23 -27.34 11.84 -42.68
C THR A 23 -27.12 10.61 -41.81
N VAL A 24 -27.28 10.78 -40.50
CA VAL A 24 -27.27 9.67 -39.54
C VAL A 24 -28.37 8.71 -39.96
N GLN A 25 -27.99 7.51 -40.39
CA GLN A 25 -28.98 6.51 -40.79
C GLN A 25 -29.69 6.03 -39.54
N PHE A 26 -31.03 5.95 -39.57
CA PHE A 26 -31.88 5.51 -38.44
C PHE A 26 -31.39 4.21 -37.79
N LYS A 27 -30.75 3.33 -38.57
CA LYS A 27 -30.14 2.08 -38.10
C LYS A 27 -28.99 2.29 -37.11
N GLN A 28 -28.17 3.33 -37.26
CA GLN A 28 -27.08 3.65 -36.34
C GLN A 28 -27.60 4.16 -35.01
N LEU A 29 -28.64 4.99 -35.05
CA LEU A 29 -29.27 5.54 -33.84
C LEU A 29 -30.00 4.46 -33.04
N ALA A 30 -30.67 3.53 -33.75
CA ALA A 30 -31.26 2.34 -33.13
C ALA A 30 -30.21 1.39 -32.52
N ALA A 31 -29.06 1.21 -33.17
CA ALA A 31 -27.97 0.40 -32.63
C ALA A 31 -27.36 1.00 -31.35
N VAL A 32 -27.18 2.33 -31.32
CA VAL A 32 -26.69 3.03 -30.12
C VAL A 32 -27.69 2.92 -28.97
N LEU A 33 -28.99 3.09 -29.25
CA LEU A 33 -30.05 2.90 -28.23
C LEU A 33 -30.10 1.46 -27.71
N TYR A 34 -29.88 0.46 -28.57
CA TYR A 34 -29.85 -0.93 -28.16
C TYR A 34 -28.64 -1.25 -27.27
N ILE A 35 -27.46 -0.72 -27.60
CA ILE A 35 -26.24 -0.88 -26.79
C ILE A 35 -26.40 -0.16 -25.45
N PHE A 36 -26.96 1.06 -25.45
CA PHE A 36 -27.20 1.82 -24.22
C PHE A 36 -28.26 1.16 -23.33
N GLY A 37 -29.34 0.67 -23.92
CA GLY A 37 -30.36 -0.09 -23.19
C GLY A 37 -29.81 -1.40 -22.61
N GLY A 38 -29.00 -2.13 -23.37
CA GLY A 38 -28.39 -3.38 -22.92
C GLY A 38 -27.36 -3.17 -21.81
N THR A 39 -26.51 -2.15 -21.92
CA THR A 39 -25.52 -1.81 -20.89
C THR A 39 -26.17 -1.29 -19.62
N SER A 40 -27.20 -0.45 -19.72
CA SER A 40 -27.98 0.02 -18.57
C SER A 40 -28.70 -1.14 -17.85
N ALA A 41 -29.29 -2.07 -18.60
CA ALA A 41 -29.91 -3.26 -18.02
C ALA A 41 -28.89 -4.16 -17.31
N LEU A 42 -27.70 -4.33 -17.87
CA LEU A 42 -26.61 -5.09 -17.23
C LEU A 42 -26.16 -4.43 -15.93
N ILE A 43 -25.96 -3.11 -15.94
CA ILE A 43 -25.59 -2.32 -14.75
C ILE A 43 -26.66 -2.44 -13.66
N TYR A 44 -27.93 -2.35 -14.02
CA TYR A 44 -29.04 -2.51 -13.09
C TYR A 44 -29.09 -3.92 -12.48
N ILE A 45 -28.88 -4.96 -13.30
CA ILE A 45 -28.82 -6.35 -12.82
C ILE A 45 -27.67 -6.50 -11.82
N VAL A 46 -26.45 -6.11 -12.18
CA VAL A 46 -25.27 -6.19 -11.31
C VAL A 46 -25.48 -5.42 -10.00
N SER A 47 -26.03 -4.20 -10.08
CA SER A 47 -26.34 -3.40 -8.91
C SER A 47 -27.32 -4.12 -7.96
N LYS A 48 -28.37 -4.72 -8.52
CA LYS A 48 -29.42 -5.34 -7.71
C LYS A 48 -29.05 -6.71 -7.15
N THR A 49 -28.38 -7.56 -7.92
CA THR A 49 -28.08 -8.94 -7.50
C THR A 49 -26.72 -9.11 -6.84
N ILE A 50 -25.75 -8.23 -7.12
CA ILE A 50 -24.41 -8.37 -6.57
C ILE A 50 -24.15 -7.30 -5.52
N LEU A 51 -24.37 -6.02 -5.84
CA LEU A 51 -23.94 -4.94 -4.94
C LEU A 51 -24.82 -4.82 -3.70
N ASN A 52 -26.15 -4.81 -3.86
CA ASN A 52 -27.08 -4.66 -2.74
C ASN A 52 -26.90 -5.73 -1.63
N PRO A 53 -26.87 -7.05 -1.92
CA PRO A 53 -26.68 -8.04 -0.85
C PRO A 53 -25.31 -7.93 -0.19
N LEU A 54 -24.28 -7.49 -0.93
CA LEU A 54 -22.92 -7.29 -0.41
C LEU A 54 -22.86 -6.10 0.55
N PHE A 55 -23.58 -5.02 0.25
CA PHE A 55 -23.71 -3.88 1.16
C PHE A 55 -24.51 -4.22 2.41
N GLU A 56 -25.59 -5.00 2.29
CA GLU A 56 -26.35 -5.47 3.46
C GLU A 56 -25.50 -6.37 4.35
N GLU A 57 -24.76 -7.32 3.79
CA GLU A 57 -23.87 -8.21 4.53
C GLU A 57 -22.72 -7.45 5.21
N LEU A 58 -22.12 -6.47 4.52
CA LEU A 58 -21.08 -5.61 5.10
C LEU A 58 -21.61 -4.74 6.24
N THR A 59 -22.83 -4.20 6.09
CA THR A 59 -23.48 -3.37 7.11
C THR A 59 -23.86 -4.19 8.33
N PHE A 60 -24.38 -5.40 8.10
CA PHE A 60 -24.68 -6.36 9.16
C PHE A 60 -23.41 -6.76 9.94
N ALA A 61 -22.34 -7.13 9.24
CA ALA A 61 -21.07 -7.51 9.87
C ALA A 61 -20.45 -6.38 10.69
N ARG A 62 -20.52 -5.12 10.20
CA ARG A 62 -20.07 -3.94 10.95
C ARG A 62 -20.88 -3.71 12.22
N SER A 63 -22.21 -3.84 12.15
CA SER A 63 -23.11 -3.71 13.30
C SER A 63 -22.85 -4.81 14.35
N GLU A 64 -22.68 -6.06 13.90
CA GLU A 64 -22.40 -7.20 14.76
C GLU A 64 -21.06 -7.03 15.49
N TYR A 65 -20.01 -6.60 14.78
CA TYR A 65 -18.71 -6.33 15.38
C TYR A 65 -18.76 -5.21 16.41
N ALA A 66 -19.44 -4.10 16.10
CA ALA A 66 -19.60 -2.98 17.03
C ALA A 66 -20.36 -3.40 18.30
N THR A 67 -21.37 -4.26 18.17
CA THR A 67 -22.15 -4.79 19.29
C THR A 67 -21.31 -5.76 20.13
N HIS A 68 -20.53 -6.62 19.49
CA HIS A 68 -19.60 -7.53 20.17
C HIS A 68 -18.51 -6.77 20.93
N ALA A 69 -17.92 -5.75 20.31
CA ALA A 69 -16.92 -4.88 20.96
C ALA A 69 -17.50 -4.15 22.18
N ARG A 70 -18.73 -3.61 22.07
CA ARG A 70 -19.42 -3.00 23.23
C ARG A 70 -19.64 -3.99 24.36
N ARG A 71 -20.10 -5.21 24.05
CA ARG A 71 -20.30 -6.27 25.05
C ARG A 71 -19.00 -6.67 25.74
N LEU A 72 -17.90 -6.77 25.00
CA LEU A 72 -16.57 -7.03 25.58
C LEU A 72 -16.14 -5.90 26.50
N MET A 73 -16.37 -4.64 26.12
CA MET A 73 -16.07 -3.48 26.96
C MET A 73 -16.92 -3.48 28.23
N GLU A 74 -18.21 -3.82 28.16
CA GLU A 74 -19.07 -3.95 29.33
C GLU A 74 -18.61 -5.09 30.24
N GLN A 75 -18.22 -6.23 29.69
CA GLN A 75 -17.65 -7.35 30.44
C GLN A 75 -16.32 -6.99 31.10
N LEU A 76 -15.47 -6.25 30.39
CA LEU A 76 -14.20 -5.75 30.92
C LEU A 76 -14.47 -4.76 32.06
N ASN A 77 -15.38 -3.81 31.86
CA ASN A 77 -15.76 -2.84 32.87
C ASN A 77 -16.37 -3.51 34.11
N ALA A 78 -17.23 -4.53 33.91
CA ALA A 78 -17.77 -5.33 35.00
C ALA A 78 -16.67 -6.07 35.77
N LYS A 79 -15.71 -6.70 35.08
CA LYS A 79 -14.55 -7.35 35.72
C LYS A 79 -13.62 -6.38 36.43
N LEU A 80 -13.38 -5.20 35.87
CA LEU A 80 -12.57 -4.16 36.48
C LEU A 80 -13.26 -3.59 37.72
N SER A 81 -14.58 -3.34 37.63
CA SER A 81 -15.37 -2.87 38.77
C SER A 81 -15.46 -3.88 39.91
N SER A 82 -15.43 -5.18 39.60
CA SER A 82 -15.41 -6.23 40.63
C SER A 82 -14.03 -6.45 41.25
N MET A 83 -12.95 -6.12 40.51
CA MET A 83 -11.58 -6.19 41.03
C MET A 83 -11.13 -4.92 41.77
N VAL A 84 -11.75 -3.77 41.49
CA VAL A 84 -11.38 -2.47 42.06
C VAL A 84 -12.53 -1.94 42.92
N SER A 85 -12.50 -2.26 44.21
CA SER A 85 -13.47 -1.77 45.21
C SER A 85 -13.25 -0.30 45.62
N TYR A 86 -12.17 0.33 45.14
CA TYR A 86 -11.80 1.69 45.54
C TYR A 86 -11.54 2.58 44.33
N ILE A 87 -12.48 3.46 44.02
CA ILE A 87 -12.28 4.62 43.15
C ILE A 87 -11.70 5.71 44.05
N PRO A 88 -10.40 6.07 43.95
CA PRO A 88 -9.88 7.21 44.69
C PRO A 88 -10.67 8.46 44.26
N PRO A 89 -11.14 9.29 45.20
CA PRO A 89 -11.80 10.53 44.83
C PRO A 89 -10.83 11.33 43.96
N VAL A 90 -11.30 11.75 42.78
CA VAL A 90 -10.56 12.69 41.94
C VAL A 90 -10.35 13.93 42.79
N ARG A 91 -9.13 14.12 43.29
CA ARG A 91 -8.74 15.34 43.97
C ARG A 91 -8.87 16.42 42.91
N ALA A 92 -9.93 17.22 42.99
CA ALA A 92 -10.07 18.40 42.18
C ALA A 92 -8.87 19.29 42.51
N LEU A 93 -7.82 19.20 41.70
CA LEU A 93 -6.76 20.18 41.67
C LEU A 93 -7.41 21.45 41.15
N GLN A 94 -7.94 22.24 42.07
CA GLN A 94 -8.27 23.63 41.83
C GLN A 94 -7.01 24.31 41.28
N GLY A 95 -7.05 24.66 40.00
CA GLY A 95 -6.21 25.72 39.46
C GLY A 95 -4.90 25.33 38.77
N GLN A 96 -4.77 24.15 38.16
CA GLN A 96 -3.76 23.97 37.10
C GLN A 96 -4.41 23.43 35.83
N ARG A 97 -4.70 24.36 34.92
CA ARG A 97 -4.99 24.07 33.51
C ARG A 97 -3.76 23.37 32.93
N PHE A 98 -3.89 22.10 32.59
CA PHE A 98 -2.99 21.49 31.61
C PHE A 98 -3.29 22.16 30.27
N VAL A 99 -2.32 22.90 29.76
CA VAL A 99 -2.37 23.54 28.45
C VAL A 99 -1.92 22.49 27.43
N ASP A 100 -2.82 22.14 26.51
CA ASP A 100 -2.51 21.32 25.35
C ASP A 100 -1.38 21.97 24.53
N ALA A 101 -0.45 21.16 24.05
CA ALA A 101 0.81 21.59 23.41
C ALA A 101 0.66 22.17 21.99
N GLN A 102 -0.36 23.00 21.73
CA GLN A 102 -0.63 23.54 20.38
C GLN A 102 -0.87 25.05 20.28
N THR A 103 -0.54 25.86 21.27
CA THR A 103 -0.60 27.32 21.10
C THR A 103 0.53 28.02 21.86
N GLN A 104 1.65 28.23 21.17
CA GLN A 104 2.65 29.22 21.57
C GLN A 104 2.90 30.15 20.38
N THR A 105 2.19 31.28 20.38
CA THR A 105 2.64 32.51 19.75
C THR A 105 2.51 33.62 20.78
N GLU A 106 3.69 34.13 21.14
CA GLU A 106 4.01 35.52 21.50
C GLU A 106 3.80 36.03 22.94
N GLU A 107 4.81 36.83 23.32
CA GLU A 107 4.99 37.77 24.44
C GLU A 107 5.42 37.17 25.81
N GLU A 108 6.73 37.13 26.11
CA GLU A 108 7.63 38.20 26.64
C GLU A 108 7.56 38.33 28.19
N ASP A 109 8.58 37.86 28.92
CA ASP A 109 9.68 38.72 29.43
C ASP A 109 10.55 38.06 30.53
N GLU A 110 11.85 38.36 30.45
CA GLU A 110 12.89 38.51 31.51
C GLU A 110 12.96 37.46 32.66
N ASP A 111 14.08 36.79 32.98
CA ASP A 111 15.42 37.32 33.15
C ASP A 111 16.49 36.18 33.26
N LYS A 112 17.62 36.40 32.59
CA LYS A 112 19.00 35.91 32.76
C LYS A 112 19.31 34.61 33.53
N SER A 113 19.87 33.65 32.80
CA SER A 113 21.22 33.12 33.10
C SER A 113 21.81 32.43 31.87
N GLU A 114 22.92 33.00 31.41
CA GLU A 114 23.64 32.64 30.20
C GLU A 114 24.70 31.55 30.47
N VAL A 115 25.03 30.80 29.41
CA VAL A 115 26.33 30.21 29.07
C VAL A 115 26.39 28.67 28.94
N LEU A 116 26.72 28.29 27.69
CA LEU A 116 27.40 27.08 27.17
C LEU A 116 26.56 25.87 26.73
N LEU A 117 26.19 25.85 25.44
CA LEU A 117 26.75 24.90 24.45
C LEU A 117 26.12 25.08 23.04
N GLY A 118 26.99 25.36 22.06
CA GLY A 118 26.90 24.79 20.71
C GLY A 118 25.76 25.22 19.80
N LYS A 119 26.04 26.19 18.92
CA LYS A 119 25.27 26.45 17.68
C LYS A 119 25.12 25.16 16.87
N SER A 120 23.90 24.65 16.74
CA SER A 120 23.51 23.75 15.65
C SER A 120 22.40 24.41 14.86
N SER A 121 22.64 24.55 13.56
CA SER A 121 21.71 25.06 12.57
C SER A 121 20.41 24.24 12.58
N LEU A 122 19.27 24.91 12.76
CA LEU A 122 17.97 24.34 12.49
C LEU A 122 17.88 24.04 10.98
N VAL A 123 18.04 22.76 10.64
CA VAL A 123 17.61 22.21 9.36
C VAL A 123 16.08 22.16 9.42
N ALA A 124 15.42 22.90 8.53
CA ALA A 124 13.98 22.80 8.34
C ALA A 124 13.63 21.37 7.91
N PHE A 125 12.96 20.62 8.79
CA PHE A 125 12.36 19.35 8.42
C PHE A 125 11.21 19.65 7.46
N GLY A 126 11.34 19.21 6.20
CA GLY A 126 10.24 19.18 5.26
C GLY A 126 9.09 18.32 5.80
N GLU A 127 7.87 18.66 5.38
CA GLU A 127 6.64 18.01 5.82
C GLU A 127 6.73 16.47 5.72
N SER A 128 6.27 15.80 6.77
CA SER A 128 6.33 14.34 6.86
C SER A 128 5.57 13.69 5.69
N PRO A 129 6.05 12.57 5.11
CA PRO A 129 5.32 11.82 4.07
C PRO A 129 3.89 11.42 4.47
N MET A 130 3.61 11.35 5.78
CA MET A 130 2.27 11.11 6.31
C MET A 130 1.37 12.35 6.19
N GLN A 131 1.92 13.56 6.34
CA GLN A 131 1.20 14.82 6.19
C GLN A 131 0.86 15.09 4.72
N LEU A 132 1.76 14.77 3.78
CA LEU A 132 1.51 14.86 2.33
C LEU A 132 0.39 13.92 1.88
N LYS A 133 0.39 12.66 2.34
CA LYS A 133 -0.67 11.70 2.03
C LYS A 133 -2.02 12.07 2.66
N LEU A 134 -1.99 12.66 3.86
CA LEU A 134 -3.20 13.15 4.53
C LEU A 134 -3.75 14.37 3.79
N ALA A 135 -2.91 15.31 3.39
CA ALA A 135 -3.29 16.50 2.63
C ALA A 135 -3.83 16.15 1.22
N GLU A 136 -3.25 15.17 0.53
CA GLU A 136 -3.76 14.67 -0.76
C GLU A 136 -5.12 14.00 -0.59
N LYS A 137 -5.30 13.20 0.46
CA LYS A 137 -6.57 12.55 0.77
C LYS A 137 -7.65 13.56 1.17
N GLU A 138 -7.29 14.58 1.95
CA GLU A 138 -8.19 15.69 2.30
C GLU A 138 -8.58 16.52 1.08
N LYS A 139 -7.64 16.76 0.15
CA LYS A 139 -7.93 17.46 -1.10
C LYS A 139 -8.87 16.66 -2.00
N GLN A 140 -8.68 15.34 -2.10
CA GLN A 140 -9.60 14.45 -2.83
C GLN A 140 -10.97 14.37 -2.16
N GLN A 141 -11.02 14.32 -0.83
CA GLN A 141 -12.27 14.30 -0.08
C GLN A 141 -13.06 15.60 -0.30
N ARG A 142 -12.40 16.77 -0.26
CA ARG A 142 -13.04 18.07 -0.55
C ARG A 142 -13.62 18.15 -1.95
N LEU A 143 -12.93 17.63 -2.96
CA LEU A 143 -13.44 17.60 -4.34
C LEU A 143 -14.69 16.72 -4.48
N ILE A 144 -14.77 15.65 -3.70
CA ILE A 144 -15.94 14.76 -3.66
C ILE A 144 -17.09 15.46 -2.92
N ASP A 145 -16.82 16.09 -1.79
CA ASP A 145 -17.81 16.80 -0.99
C ASP A 145 -18.41 17.98 -1.79
N ASP A 146 -17.59 18.76 -2.50
CA ASP A 146 -18.04 19.84 -3.40
C ASP A 146 -18.92 19.29 -4.55
N SER A 147 -18.64 18.08 -5.02
CA SER A 147 -19.45 17.43 -6.07
C SER A 147 -20.80 16.97 -5.53
N VAL A 148 -20.85 16.49 -4.29
CA VAL A 148 -22.09 16.10 -3.61
C VAL A 148 -22.97 17.32 -3.37
N ASP A 149 -22.40 18.42 -2.85
CA ASP A 149 -23.13 19.68 -2.62
C ASP A 149 -23.73 20.24 -3.91
N ASN A 150 -22.99 20.18 -5.02
CA ASN A 150 -23.50 20.63 -6.32
C ASN A 150 -24.64 19.74 -6.84
N LEU A 151 -24.57 18.42 -6.62
CA LEU A 151 -25.64 17.49 -6.97
C LEU A 151 -26.90 17.66 -6.10
N GLU A 152 -26.74 17.98 -4.81
CA GLU A 152 -27.86 18.32 -3.93
C GLU A 152 -28.55 19.61 -4.38
N ARG A 153 -27.78 20.65 -4.72
CA ARG A 153 -28.33 21.91 -5.27
C ARG A 153 -29.09 21.72 -6.58
N LEU A 154 -28.61 20.83 -7.46
CA LEU A 154 -29.30 20.49 -8.70
C LEU A 154 -30.57 19.69 -8.43
N THR A 155 -30.53 18.78 -7.46
CA THR A 155 -31.69 17.98 -7.05
C THR A 155 -32.78 18.88 -6.47
N ASP A 156 -32.41 19.87 -5.66
CA ASP A 156 -33.35 20.83 -5.09
C ASP A 156 -33.88 21.82 -6.14
N SER A 157 -33.03 22.22 -7.10
CA SER A 157 -33.46 23.04 -8.24
C SER A 157 -34.41 22.27 -9.18
N LEU A 158 -34.21 20.96 -9.37
CA LEU A 158 -35.10 20.08 -10.14
C LEU A 158 -36.44 19.84 -9.44
N LYS A 159 -36.44 19.70 -8.11
CA LYS A 159 -37.69 19.64 -7.32
C LYS A 159 -38.48 20.94 -7.45
N PHE A 160 -37.81 22.08 -7.38
CA PHE A 160 -38.44 23.41 -7.53
C PHE A 160 -38.95 23.65 -8.97
N ALA A 161 -38.19 23.24 -9.99
CA ALA A 161 -38.63 23.31 -11.39
C ALA A 161 -39.81 22.38 -11.71
N GLY A 162 -40.01 21.32 -10.92
CA GLY A 162 -41.20 20.46 -11.00
C GLY A 162 -42.50 21.12 -10.51
N GLU A 163 -42.40 22.19 -9.71
CA GLU A 163 -43.55 22.90 -9.13
C GLU A 163 -43.87 24.23 -9.83
N VAL A 164 -42.94 24.81 -10.60
CA VAL A 164 -43.11 26.15 -11.21
C VAL A 164 -43.17 26.08 -12.74
N SER A 165 -44.31 26.49 -13.29
CA SER A 165 -44.60 26.52 -14.75
C SER A 165 -44.03 27.75 -15.47
N ASP A 166 -42.94 28.35 -14.99
CA ASP A 166 -42.43 29.63 -15.50
C ASP A 166 -41.12 29.44 -16.29
N LEU A 167 -41.11 29.92 -17.54
CA LEU A 167 -40.04 29.70 -18.54
C LEU A 167 -38.72 30.41 -18.19
N SER A 168 -38.75 31.36 -17.26
CA SER A 168 -37.57 32.10 -16.80
C SER A 168 -36.63 31.27 -15.93
N ALA A 169 -37.14 30.25 -15.23
CA ALA A 169 -36.34 29.32 -14.41
C ALA A 169 -35.51 28.32 -15.26
N LEU A 170 -35.98 28.03 -16.49
CA LEU A 170 -35.31 27.12 -17.42
C LEU A 170 -33.99 27.70 -17.99
N SER A 171 -33.83 29.02 -18.02
CA SER A 171 -32.59 29.65 -18.52
C SER A 171 -31.43 29.50 -17.52
N GLY A 172 -31.71 29.64 -16.22
CA GLY A 172 -30.76 29.36 -15.14
C GLY A 172 -30.37 27.88 -15.09
N PHE A 173 -31.33 26.99 -15.30
CA PHE A 173 -31.07 25.55 -15.41
C PHE A 173 -30.17 25.21 -16.61
N LYS A 174 -30.40 25.85 -17.76
CA LYS A 174 -29.55 25.67 -18.94
C LYS A 174 -28.10 26.04 -18.67
N TYR A 175 -27.87 27.16 -17.98
CA TYR A 175 -26.52 27.60 -17.62
C TYR A 175 -25.83 26.62 -16.66
N GLN A 176 -26.54 26.11 -15.65
CA GLN A 176 -26.01 25.10 -14.72
C GLN A 176 -25.71 23.77 -15.41
N VAL A 177 -26.53 23.35 -16.37
CA VAL A 177 -26.27 22.15 -17.17
C VAL A 177 -25.08 22.35 -18.10
N GLU A 178 -24.91 23.53 -18.69
CA GLU A 178 -23.73 23.90 -19.50
C GLU A 178 -22.43 23.92 -18.66
N GLU A 179 -22.50 24.38 -17.42
CA GLU A 179 -21.36 24.37 -16.49
C GLU A 179 -20.97 22.92 -16.11
N LEU A 180 -21.95 22.05 -15.86
CA LEU A 180 -21.70 20.62 -15.62
C LEU A 180 -21.18 19.88 -16.85
N THR A 181 -21.65 20.23 -18.05
CA THR A 181 -21.14 19.61 -19.28
C THR A 181 -19.72 20.05 -19.55
N ASN A 182 -19.39 21.33 -19.36
CA ASN A 182 -18.01 21.80 -19.44
C ASN A 182 -17.11 21.17 -18.37
N TYR A 183 -17.58 20.99 -17.14
CA TYR A 183 -16.81 20.33 -16.07
C TYR A 183 -16.65 18.82 -16.31
N SER A 184 -17.68 18.15 -16.81
CA SER A 184 -17.62 16.75 -17.27
C SER A 184 -16.65 16.60 -18.45
N ASP A 185 -16.65 17.55 -19.38
CA ASP A 185 -15.69 17.57 -20.49
C ASP A 185 -14.27 17.83 -19.97
N GLN A 186 -14.09 18.65 -18.94
CA GLN A 186 -12.81 18.87 -18.29
C GLN A 186 -12.30 17.60 -17.57
N LEU A 187 -13.18 16.87 -16.87
CA LEU A 187 -12.87 15.58 -16.27
C LEU A 187 -12.59 14.51 -17.33
N ALA A 188 -13.36 14.51 -18.42
CA ALA A 188 -13.13 13.64 -19.56
C ALA A 188 -11.82 13.96 -20.27
N MET A 189 -11.42 15.23 -20.37
CA MET A 189 -10.14 15.66 -20.93
C MET A 189 -8.97 15.38 -19.98
N THR A 190 -9.18 15.41 -18.67
CA THR A 190 -8.18 15.01 -17.66
C THR A 190 -8.00 13.48 -17.68
N GLY A 191 -9.09 12.72 -17.79
CA GLY A 191 -9.09 11.28 -18.01
C GLY A 191 -8.50 10.88 -19.37
N TYR A 192 -8.80 11.64 -20.43
CA TYR A 192 -8.27 11.45 -21.78
C TYR A 192 -6.79 11.86 -21.87
N SER A 193 -6.34 12.85 -21.10
CA SER A 193 -4.93 13.20 -20.93
C SER A 193 -4.16 12.08 -20.23
N MET A 194 -4.75 11.45 -19.19
CA MET A 194 -4.20 10.24 -18.58
C MET A 194 -4.22 9.03 -19.55
N MET A 195 -5.21 8.97 -20.45
CA MET A 195 -5.33 7.90 -21.45
C MET A 195 -4.41 8.10 -22.67
N LYS A 196 -4.05 9.35 -23.00
CA LYS A 196 -3.21 9.72 -24.15
C LYS A 196 -1.73 9.88 -23.78
N SER A 197 -1.39 10.08 -22.50
CA SER A 197 -0.06 9.75 -21.96
C SER A 197 0.04 8.22 -21.85
N GLY A 198 0.35 7.59 -22.99
CA GLY A 198 0.07 6.17 -23.26
C GLY A 198 0.51 5.16 -22.19
N LEU A 199 -0.42 4.28 -21.83
CA LEU A 199 -0.18 3.01 -21.16
C LEU A 199 -0.39 1.85 -22.17
N PRO A 200 0.59 0.98 -22.38
CA PRO A 200 0.35 -0.37 -22.89
C PRO A 200 -0.07 -1.29 -21.73
N GLY A 201 -1.19 -2.00 -21.89
CA GLY A 201 -1.49 -3.22 -21.11
C GLY A 201 -2.62 -3.11 -20.08
N HIS A 202 -3.85 -3.37 -20.52
CA HIS A 202 -5.01 -3.60 -19.64
C HIS A 202 -4.86 -4.89 -18.79
N GLU A 203 -3.92 -5.76 -19.16
CA GLU A 203 -3.52 -6.96 -18.40
C GLU A 203 -2.61 -6.62 -17.21
N THR A 204 -1.86 -5.51 -17.31
CA THR A 204 -0.86 -5.10 -16.31
C THR A 204 -1.53 -4.57 -15.06
N ALA A 205 -2.60 -3.77 -15.16
CA ALA A 205 -3.29 -3.24 -13.98
C ALA A 205 -3.95 -4.35 -13.13
N MET A 206 -4.63 -5.33 -13.75
CA MET A 206 -5.19 -6.48 -13.03
C MET A 206 -4.09 -7.41 -12.49
N SER A 207 -2.96 -7.53 -13.20
CA SER A 207 -1.78 -8.26 -12.74
C SER A 207 -1.10 -7.56 -11.56
N GLU A 208 -0.99 -6.23 -11.58
CA GLU A 208 -0.45 -5.37 -10.54
C GLU A 208 -1.35 -5.42 -9.30
N THR A 209 -2.67 -5.29 -9.46
CA THR A 209 -3.61 -5.46 -8.34
C THR A 209 -3.53 -6.88 -7.76
N LYS A 210 -3.40 -7.92 -8.59
CA LYS A 210 -3.17 -9.30 -8.10
C LYS A 210 -1.80 -9.46 -7.43
N LYS A 211 -0.76 -8.76 -7.90
CA LYS A 211 0.59 -8.73 -7.34
C LYS A 211 0.59 -8.02 -5.99
N GLU A 212 -0.14 -6.93 -5.87
CA GLU A 212 -0.37 -6.21 -4.61
C GLU A 212 -1.18 -7.06 -3.63
N ILE A 213 -2.28 -7.68 -4.06
CA ILE A 213 -3.07 -8.59 -3.22
C ILE A 213 -2.22 -9.80 -2.78
N ARG A 214 -1.39 -10.37 -3.65
CA ARG A 214 -0.49 -11.48 -3.30
C ARG A 214 0.63 -11.03 -2.38
N SER A 215 1.15 -9.82 -2.57
CA SER A 215 2.12 -9.20 -1.66
C SER A 215 1.49 -8.97 -0.28
N LEU A 216 0.21 -8.60 -0.22
CA LEU A 216 -0.53 -8.33 1.01
C LEU A 216 -1.06 -9.61 1.70
N LYS A 217 -1.45 -10.65 0.95
CA LYS A 217 -2.03 -11.91 1.48
C LYS A 217 -1.10 -13.11 1.49
N GLY A 218 0.14 -12.96 1.01
CA GLY A 218 1.10 -14.04 0.92
C GLY A 218 0.97 -14.90 -0.34
N SER A 219 2.04 -15.64 -0.65
CA SER A 219 2.13 -16.54 -1.81
C SER A 219 1.85 -17.98 -1.38
N VAL A 220 0.88 -18.63 -2.02
CA VAL A 220 0.60 -20.06 -1.82
C VAL A 220 1.40 -20.86 -2.84
N LEU A 221 2.28 -21.73 -2.35
CA LEU A 221 3.09 -22.66 -3.14
C LEU A 221 2.48 -24.06 -3.12
N LYS A 222 3.24 -25.04 -3.65
CA LYS A 222 2.78 -26.43 -3.74
C LYS A 222 2.51 -26.99 -2.34
N ARG A 223 3.48 -26.82 -1.43
CA ARG A 223 3.43 -27.35 -0.06
C ARG A 223 3.45 -26.26 1.01
N LEU A 224 3.76 -25.02 0.64
CA LEU A 224 4.01 -23.93 1.58
C LEU A 224 3.04 -22.76 1.38
N THR A 225 2.83 -22.00 2.44
CA THR A 225 2.27 -20.65 2.40
C THR A 225 3.31 -19.68 2.93
N LEU A 226 3.52 -18.58 2.20
CA LEU A 226 4.51 -17.56 2.51
C LEU A 226 3.75 -16.27 2.83
N ASN A 227 3.67 -15.90 4.10
CA ASN A 227 3.07 -14.64 4.53
C ASN A 227 4.17 -13.69 4.98
N ARG A 228 3.96 -12.37 4.89
CA ARG A 228 4.88 -11.40 5.51
C ARG A 228 5.01 -11.76 6.99
N LEU A 229 6.21 -11.75 7.55
CA LEU A 229 6.37 -11.92 9.00
C LEU A 229 5.59 -10.81 9.72
N GLN A 230 4.70 -11.18 10.62
CA GLN A 230 3.84 -10.27 11.39
C GLN A 230 4.11 -10.41 12.89
N VAL A 231 3.65 -9.42 13.66
CA VAL A 231 3.69 -9.44 15.13
C VAL A 231 2.98 -10.68 15.71
N SER A 232 1.95 -11.19 15.04
CA SER A 232 1.24 -12.41 15.46
C SER A 232 2.08 -13.68 15.40
N ASP A 233 3.17 -13.70 14.62
CA ASP A 233 4.07 -14.85 14.49
C ASP A 233 5.14 -14.89 15.60
N PHE A 234 5.09 -13.95 16.56
CA PHE A 234 6.15 -13.75 17.54
C PHE A 234 6.46 -14.99 18.39
N GLU A 235 5.45 -15.71 18.87
CA GLU A 235 5.68 -16.89 19.71
C GLU A 235 6.40 -18.01 18.96
N GLU A 236 6.04 -18.22 17.68
CA GLU A 236 6.66 -19.22 16.84
C GLU A 236 8.07 -18.80 16.41
N SER A 237 8.28 -17.51 16.18
CA SER A 237 9.62 -16.94 15.97
C SER A 237 10.50 -17.14 17.21
N VAL A 238 9.98 -16.92 18.41
CA VAL A 238 10.72 -17.17 19.67
C VAL A 238 11.10 -18.64 19.78
N ALA A 239 10.19 -19.56 19.48
CA ALA A 239 10.48 -21.00 19.48
C ALA A 239 11.57 -21.36 18.45
N LEU A 240 11.50 -20.82 17.23
CA LEU A 240 12.50 -21.05 16.18
C LEU A 240 13.89 -20.52 16.59
N TRP A 241 13.97 -19.29 17.10
CA TRP A 241 15.23 -18.64 17.45
C TRP A 241 15.82 -19.05 18.81
N ASN A 242 15.12 -19.90 19.58
CA ASN A 242 15.65 -20.54 20.79
C ASN A 242 15.99 -22.02 20.57
N ASP A 243 15.70 -22.59 19.41
CA ASP A 243 16.12 -23.93 19.05
C ASP A 243 17.62 -23.93 18.72
N GLU A 244 18.42 -24.64 19.53
CA GLU A 244 19.89 -24.64 19.45
C GLU A 244 20.41 -25.15 18.09
N GLU A 245 19.75 -26.15 17.51
CA GLU A 245 20.16 -26.71 16.22
C GLU A 245 19.90 -25.73 15.07
N THR A 246 18.80 -24.99 15.15
CA THR A 246 18.43 -23.94 14.19
C THR A 246 19.42 -22.79 14.17
N VAL A 247 19.82 -22.33 15.36
CA VAL A 247 20.65 -21.13 15.52
C VAL A 247 22.15 -21.42 15.60
N LYS A 248 22.55 -22.69 15.51
CA LYS A 248 23.96 -23.14 15.56
C LYS A 248 24.88 -22.30 14.67
N PHE A 249 24.41 -21.91 13.48
CA PHE A 249 25.17 -21.13 12.49
C PHE A 249 24.69 -19.68 12.36
N CYS A 250 23.93 -19.16 13.32
CA CYS A 250 23.27 -17.83 13.26
C CYS A 250 23.47 -16.98 14.52
N GLY A 251 24.59 -17.20 15.22
CA GLY A 251 24.96 -16.47 16.44
C GLY A 251 24.29 -16.95 17.71
N GLY A 252 23.72 -18.17 17.72
CA GLY A 252 23.16 -18.79 18.92
C GLY A 252 21.74 -18.34 19.30
N ALA A 253 21.26 -18.89 20.42
CA ALA A 253 19.91 -18.65 20.94
C ALA A 253 19.74 -17.19 21.37
N ARG A 254 18.54 -16.65 21.16
CA ARG A 254 18.26 -15.22 21.37
C ARG A 254 17.26 -14.99 22.49
N PRO A 255 17.51 -14.00 23.38
CA PRO A 255 16.50 -13.55 24.33
C PRO A 255 15.23 -13.14 23.60
N ARG A 256 14.09 -13.38 24.25
CA ARG A 256 12.76 -13.04 23.73
C ARG A 256 12.64 -11.58 23.27
N SER A 257 13.27 -10.65 23.99
CA SER A 257 13.32 -9.23 23.60
C SER A 257 14.08 -8.98 22.31
N THR A 258 15.18 -9.70 22.07
CA THR A 258 15.94 -9.63 20.82
C THR A 258 15.13 -10.18 19.65
N VAL A 259 14.38 -11.28 19.85
CA VAL A 259 13.46 -11.81 18.84
C VAL A 259 12.32 -10.82 18.56
N TRP A 260 11.78 -10.17 19.59
CA TRP A 260 10.75 -9.14 19.45
C TRP A 260 11.22 -7.99 18.55
N MET A 261 12.41 -7.45 18.83
CA MET A 261 13.01 -6.39 17.99
C MET A 261 13.21 -6.85 16.54
N LYS A 262 13.60 -8.10 16.33
CA LYS A 262 13.74 -8.68 14.99
C LYS A 262 12.40 -8.76 14.24
N VAL A 263 11.33 -9.21 14.90
CA VAL A 263 9.99 -9.26 14.29
C VAL A 263 9.51 -7.86 13.91
N LEU A 264 9.68 -6.87 14.80
CA LEU A 264 9.33 -5.48 14.51
C LEU A 264 10.17 -4.90 13.37
N TYR A 265 11.47 -5.17 13.36
CA TYR A 265 12.36 -4.81 12.26
C TYR A 265 11.85 -5.36 10.93
N HIS A 266 11.47 -6.64 10.87
CA HIS A 266 10.96 -7.23 9.64
C HIS A 266 9.61 -6.63 9.20
N CYS A 267 8.71 -6.32 10.14
CA CYS A 267 7.45 -5.62 9.84
C CYS A 267 7.75 -4.24 9.21
N GLY A 268 8.60 -3.44 9.86
CA GLY A 268 9.01 -2.13 9.33
C GLY A 268 9.76 -2.23 8.01
N HIS A 269 10.61 -3.25 7.83
CA HIS A 269 11.33 -3.48 6.57
C HIS A 269 10.35 -3.71 5.41
N TRP A 270 9.32 -4.53 5.62
CA TRP A 270 8.27 -4.75 4.62
C TRP A 270 7.60 -3.46 4.17
N ASP A 271 7.30 -2.57 5.12
CA ASP A 271 6.62 -1.31 4.82
C ASP A 271 7.53 -0.31 4.08
N ASN A 272 8.84 -0.31 4.38
CA ASN A 272 9.80 0.60 3.76
C ASN A 272 10.28 0.15 2.38
N PHE A 273 10.51 -1.16 2.19
CA PHE A 273 11.13 -1.69 0.96
C PHE A 273 10.14 -2.43 0.05
N GLY A 274 8.98 -2.85 0.57
CA GLY A 274 7.98 -3.60 -0.19
C GLY A 274 8.39 -5.04 -0.52
N TYR A 275 9.46 -5.53 0.09
CA TYR A 275 9.91 -6.92 0.16
C TYR A 275 10.54 -7.16 1.54
N GLY A 276 10.73 -8.42 1.94
CA GLY A 276 11.22 -8.71 3.28
C GLY A 276 11.27 -10.20 3.62
N CYS A 277 11.32 -10.47 4.93
CA CYS A 277 11.25 -11.82 5.50
C CYS A 277 9.82 -12.36 5.54
N TYR A 278 9.62 -13.57 5.04
CA TYR A 278 8.36 -14.29 5.11
C TYR A 278 8.35 -15.27 6.29
N ALA A 279 7.22 -15.34 6.98
CA ALA A 279 6.82 -16.50 7.77
C ALA A 279 6.38 -17.61 6.82
N VAL A 280 7.09 -18.74 6.86
CA VAL A 280 6.84 -19.90 6.01
C VAL A 280 6.07 -20.93 6.81
N ARG A 281 4.93 -21.38 6.30
CA ARG A 281 4.09 -22.40 6.95
C ARG A 281 3.76 -23.55 6.00
N LEU A 282 3.57 -24.75 6.55
CA LEU A 282 2.99 -25.85 5.78
C LEU A 282 1.56 -25.51 5.39
N LYS A 283 1.23 -25.74 4.12
CA LYS A 283 -0.10 -25.44 3.58
C LYS A 283 -1.19 -26.32 4.19
N GLU A 284 -0.87 -27.57 4.49
CA GLU A 284 -1.83 -28.56 4.98
C GLU A 284 -2.15 -28.40 6.47
N THR A 285 -1.12 -28.15 7.28
CA THR A 285 -1.25 -28.14 8.75
C THR A 285 -1.17 -26.75 9.37
N GLY A 286 -0.67 -25.74 8.64
CA GLY A 286 -0.40 -24.40 9.16
C GLY A 286 0.87 -24.32 10.04
N GLU A 287 1.59 -25.43 10.22
CA GLU A 287 2.80 -25.48 11.05
C GLU A 287 3.87 -24.50 10.56
N TYR A 288 4.48 -23.81 11.52
CA TYR A 288 5.55 -22.85 11.27
C TYR A 288 6.84 -23.56 10.86
N VAL A 289 7.23 -23.41 9.59
CA VAL A 289 8.41 -24.05 9.00
C VAL A 289 9.66 -23.22 9.28
N GLY A 290 9.54 -21.89 9.21
CA GLY A 290 10.67 -21.00 9.44
C GLY A 290 10.51 -19.61 8.85
N GLU A 291 11.62 -18.87 8.83
CA GLU A 291 11.72 -17.49 8.38
C GLU A 291 12.66 -17.41 7.17
N ILE A 292 12.15 -16.97 6.02
CA ILE A 292 12.92 -16.94 4.77
C ILE A 292 12.62 -15.66 4.00
N GLY A 293 13.65 -14.94 3.55
CA GLY A 293 13.43 -13.78 2.68
C GLY A 293 14.69 -12.96 2.40
N ILE A 294 14.47 -11.74 1.93
CA ILE A 294 15.51 -10.81 1.50
C ILE A 294 15.34 -9.51 2.30
N ASN A 295 16.40 -9.01 2.95
CA ASN A 295 16.33 -7.81 3.79
C ASN A 295 17.63 -6.97 3.74
N HIS A 296 17.55 -5.69 4.09
CA HIS A 296 18.68 -4.80 4.30
C HIS A 296 19.11 -4.77 5.77
N PHE A 297 20.06 -5.62 6.16
CA PHE A 297 20.49 -5.71 7.56
C PHE A 297 21.44 -4.61 8.04
N MET A 298 22.05 -3.84 7.14
CA MET A 298 22.96 -2.73 7.49
C MET A 298 24.03 -3.16 8.52
N ARG A 299 24.69 -4.29 8.25
CA ARG A 299 25.63 -4.89 9.21
C ARG A 299 26.93 -4.10 9.27
N ASP A 300 27.44 -3.92 10.48
CA ASP A 300 28.83 -3.54 10.69
C ASP A 300 29.70 -4.74 10.33
N SER A 301 30.49 -4.62 9.26
CA SER A 301 31.33 -5.70 8.75
C SER A 301 32.69 -5.21 8.32
N GLU A 302 33.69 -6.07 8.44
CA GLU A 302 35.06 -5.77 7.99
C GLU A 302 35.54 -6.82 6.97
N PRO A 303 35.77 -6.42 5.70
CA PRO A 303 35.41 -5.14 5.09
C PRO A 303 33.89 -4.94 4.97
N ILE A 304 33.46 -3.68 4.78
CA ILE A 304 32.06 -3.36 4.44
C ILE A 304 31.81 -3.85 3.01
N TYR A 305 30.93 -4.84 2.83
CA TYR A 305 30.74 -5.48 1.53
C TYR A 305 29.67 -4.81 0.65
N SER A 306 28.61 -4.23 1.20
CA SER A 306 27.76 -3.23 0.53
C SER A 306 26.57 -2.81 1.41
N PRO A 307 26.33 -1.51 1.65
CA PRO A 307 25.12 -1.02 2.31
C PRO A 307 23.86 -1.11 1.44
N GLN A 308 24.01 -1.07 0.11
CA GLN A 308 22.88 -1.01 -0.83
C GLN A 308 22.43 -2.40 -1.32
N MET A 309 23.22 -3.43 -1.06
CA MET A 309 22.92 -4.80 -1.49
C MET A 309 22.00 -5.48 -0.48
N PRO A 310 20.79 -5.92 -0.88
CA PRO A 310 19.94 -6.69 0.02
C PRO A 310 20.54 -8.08 0.26
N GLU A 311 20.27 -8.63 1.44
CA GLU A 311 20.77 -9.91 1.94
C GLU A 311 19.64 -10.94 2.03
N ALA A 312 19.82 -12.08 1.37
CA ALA A 312 18.97 -13.24 1.50
C ALA A 312 19.36 -14.06 2.74
N GLY A 313 18.36 -14.44 3.53
CA GLY A 313 18.51 -15.31 4.68
C GLY A 313 17.40 -16.34 4.74
N TRP A 314 17.73 -17.53 5.23
CA TRP A 314 16.77 -18.61 5.46
C TRP A 314 17.10 -19.32 6.77
N VAL A 315 16.09 -19.46 7.62
CA VAL A 315 16.14 -20.21 8.86
C VAL A 315 14.94 -21.14 8.86
N VAL A 316 15.18 -22.43 9.03
CA VAL A 316 14.16 -23.46 8.96
C VAL A 316 14.29 -24.33 10.20
N ASN A 317 13.17 -24.67 10.82
CA ASN A 317 13.16 -25.56 11.97
C ASN A 317 13.72 -26.96 11.58
N PRO A 318 14.51 -27.63 12.44
CA PRO A 318 15.23 -28.86 12.07
C PRO A 318 14.30 -30.00 11.66
N LYS A 319 13.08 -30.03 12.22
CA LYS A 319 12.00 -30.96 11.84
C LYS A 319 11.72 -30.96 10.32
N PHE A 320 11.99 -29.84 9.65
CA PHE A 320 11.69 -29.62 8.25
C PHE A 320 12.93 -29.63 7.33
N HIS A 321 14.12 -29.91 7.88
CA HIS A 321 15.34 -30.04 7.09
C HIS A 321 15.29 -31.25 6.15
N GLY A 322 16.08 -31.21 5.08
CA GLY A 322 16.16 -32.31 4.09
C GLY A 322 14.93 -32.48 3.18
N GLN A 323 13.82 -31.80 3.45
CA GLN A 323 12.56 -31.94 2.69
C GLN A 323 12.39 -30.93 1.54
N GLY A 324 13.40 -30.07 1.35
CA GLY A 324 13.46 -29.10 0.26
C GLY A 324 12.57 -27.87 0.43
N PHE A 325 12.01 -27.62 1.63
CA PHE A 325 11.14 -26.47 1.88
C PHE A 325 11.86 -25.13 1.74
N ALA A 326 13.09 -25.02 2.23
CA ALA A 326 13.91 -23.81 2.03
C ALA A 326 14.07 -23.47 0.54
N SER A 327 14.39 -24.49 -0.28
CA SER A 327 14.48 -24.32 -1.73
C SER A 327 13.15 -23.93 -2.36
N GLU A 328 12.04 -24.55 -1.97
CA GLU A 328 10.72 -24.21 -2.52
C GLU A 328 10.35 -22.75 -2.24
N ALA A 329 10.56 -22.29 -1.01
CA ALA A 329 10.32 -20.89 -0.63
C ALA A 329 11.25 -19.92 -1.38
N LEU A 330 12.56 -20.18 -1.38
CA LEU A 330 13.55 -19.33 -2.06
C LEU A 330 13.31 -19.25 -3.56
N SER A 331 12.89 -20.33 -4.21
CA SER A 331 12.51 -20.31 -5.64
C SER A 331 11.39 -19.30 -5.91
N ALA A 332 10.39 -19.21 -5.03
CA ALA A 332 9.31 -18.25 -5.19
C ALA A 332 9.78 -16.81 -4.89
N ILE A 333 10.55 -16.64 -3.82
CA ILE A 333 11.05 -15.34 -3.36
C ILE A 333 11.99 -14.72 -4.40
N PHE A 334 12.96 -15.48 -4.91
CA PHE A 334 13.88 -14.95 -5.93
C PHE A 334 13.17 -14.68 -7.26
N ARG A 335 12.23 -15.53 -7.68
CA ARG A 335 11.41 -15.24 -8.87
C ARG A 335 10.63 -13.93 -8.72
N GLU A 336 10.11 -13.65 -7.53
CA GLU A 336 9.42 -12.39 -7.25
C GLU A 336 10.39 -11.20 -7.21
N ALA A 337 11.57 -11.37 -6.60
CA ALA A 337 12.62 -10.35 -6.54
C ALA A 337 13.15 -9.99 -7.94
N ASP A 338 13.41 -10.98 -8.79
CA ASP A 338 13.88 -10.79 -10.16
C ASP A 338 12.85 -10.04 -11.02
N ALA A 339 11.55 -10.36 -10.84
CA ALA A 339 10.43 -9.71 -11.51
C ALA A 339 9.97 -8.40 -10.83
N SER A 340 10.69 -7.92 -9.83
CA SER A 340 10.35 -6.71 -9.09
C SER A 340 11.33 -5.58 -9.42
N ASP A 341 10.77 -4.40 -9.65
CA ASP A 341 11.54 -3.16 -9.78
C ASP A 341 12.03 -2.63 -8.43
N LYS A 342 11.59 -3.25 -7.31
CA LYS A 342 12.00 -2.86 -5.95
C LYS A 342 13.36 -3.42 -5.54
N VAL A 343 13.72 -4.60 -6.05
CA VAL A 343 15.01 -5.26 -5.77
C VAL A 343 15.93 -4.98 -6.94
N THR A 344 16.61 -3.84 -6.95
CA THR A 344 17.38 -3.36 -8.12
C THR A 344 18.84 -3.82 -8.14
N HIS A 345 19.39 -4.15 -6.98
CA HIS A 345 20.79 -4.56 -6.84
C HIS A 345 20.93 -6.08 -6.88
N SER A 346 22.16 -6.56 -7.05
CA SER A 346 22.54 -7.94 -6.75
C SER A 346 22.07 -8.33 -5.34
N ILE A 347 21.95 -9.63 -5.07
CA ILE A 347 21.55 -10.11 -3.74
C ILE A 347 22.75 -10.83 -3.14
N CYS A 348 23.03 -10.59 -1.87
CA CYS A 348 24.06 -11.33 -1.14
C CYS A 348 23.48 -12.31 -0.14
N CYS A 349 24.30 -13.24 0.34
CA CYS A 349 24.07 -13.93 1.59
C CYS A 349 25.41 -14.15 2.29
N ILE A 350 25.35 -14.23 3.62
CA ILE A 350 26.50 -14.55 4.46
C ILE A 350 26.29 -15.93 5.06
N ILE A 351 27.34 -16.74 5.06
CA ILE A 351 27.29 -18.10 5.59
C ILE A 351 28.56 -18.35 6.41
N ASP A 352 28.41 -18.98 7.56
CA ASP A 352 29.50 -19.45 8.42
C ASP A 352 30.66 -20.11 7.64
N GLN A 353 31.90 -19.82 8.05
CA GLN A 353 33.13 -20.40 7.51
C GLN A 353 33.38 -21.81 8.04
N GLY A 354 32.47 -22.74 7.75
CA GLY A 354 32.61 -24.06 8.30
C GLY A 354 31.59 -25.06 7.81
N GLU A 355 30.91 -25.69 8.77
CA GLU A 355 30.12 -26.90 8.59
C GLU A 355 28.74 -26.65 7.99
N ASN A 356 28.37 -25.40 7.69
CA ASN A 356 27.06 -25.05 7.14
C ASN A 356 26.94 -25.36 5.63
N GLU A 357 27.44 -26.54 5.23
CA GLU A 357 27.36 -27.06 3.87
C GLU A 357 25.91 -27.19 3.34
N PRO A 358 24.88 -27.50 4.16
CA PRO A 358 23.49 -27.44 3.70
C PRO A 358 23.10 -26.06 3.15
N SER A 359 23.45 -24.97 3.85
CA SER A 359 23.15 -23.61 3.37
C SER A 359 24.02 -23.25 2.16
N ARG A 360 25.29 -23.65 2.14
CA ARG A 360 26.17 -23.41 0.98
C ARG A 360 25.64 -24.11 -0.28
N LYS A 361 25.07 -25.31 -0.17
CA LYS A 361 24.38 -26.00 -1.27
C LYS A 361 23.16 -25.23 -1.76
N VAL A 362 22.35 -24.70 -0.85
CA VAL A 362 21.20 -23.86 -1.20
C VAL A 362 21.65 -22.59 -1.92
N ALA A 363 22.66 -21.89 -1.40
CA ALA A 363 23.21 -20.69 -2.04
C ALA A 363 23.68 -20.98 -3.48
N ARG A 364 24.51 -22.01 -3.67
CA ARG A 364 24.99 -22.40 -5.01
C ARG A 364 23.86 -22.76 -5.96
N LYS A 365 22.82 -23.45 -5.47
CA LYS A 365 21.63 -23.80 -6.27
C LYS A 365 20.90 -22.57 -6.81
N PHE A 366 20.93 -21.45 -6.10
CA PHE A 366 20.30 -20.20 -6.52
C PHE A 366 21.25 -19.21 -7.21
N GLY A 367 22.43 -19.68 -7.63
CA GLY A 367 23.38 -18.89 -8.42
C GLY A 367 24.27 -17.96 -7.60
N PHE A 368 24.28 -18.10 -6.27
CA PHE A 368 25.21 -17.37 -5.43
C PHE A 368 26.64 -17.90 -5.61
N LYS A 369 27.58 -16.99 -5.88
CA LYS A 369 29.02 -17.26 -6.01
C LYS A 369 29.75 -16.72 -4.79
N GLN A 370 30.60 -17.56 -4.20
CA GLN A 370 31.46 -17.14 -3.09
C GLN A 370 32.44 -16.06 -3.58
N GLN A 371 32.57 -15.00 -2.81
CA GLN A 371 33.55 -13.94 -3.05
C GLN A 371 34.87 -14.30 -2.39
N GLU A 372 35.97 -13.81 -2.94
CA GLU A 372 37.29 -13.96 -2.32
C GLU A 372 37.37 -13.14 -1.03
N GLY A 373 38.04 -13.69 -0.02
CA GLY A 373 38.22 -13.04 1.27
C GLY A 373 37.25 -13.54 2.34
N THR A 374 37.34 -12.90 3.51
CA THR A 374 36.56 -13.24 4.70
C THR A 374 35.96 -11.97 5.26
N ILE A 375 34.67 -12.01 5.56
CA ILE A 375 33.99 -10.91 6.25
C ILE A 375 33.97 -11.21 7.74
N LYS A 376 34.37 -10.24 8.55
CA LYS A 376 34.16 -10.31 10.00
C LYS A 376 32.87 -9.61 10.37
N LEU A 377 32.07 -10.26 11.20
CA LEU A 377 30.87 -9.73 11.83
C LEU A 377 31.06 -9.80 13.35
N GLY A 378 31.57 -8.72 13.93
CA GLY A 378 32.12 -8.77 15.28
C GLY A 378 33.29 -9.76 15.36
N ASP A 379 33.19 -10.75 16.24
CA ASP A 379 34.22 -11.80 16.41
C ASP A 379 34.05 -12.99 15.45
N GLU A 380 32.91 -13.08 14.76
CA GLU A 380 32.61 -14.18 13.84
C GLU A 380 33.20 -13.93 12.45
N LYS A 381 33.66 -15.01 11.80
CA LYS A 381 34.12 -14.99 10.42
C LYS A 381 33.10 -15.69 9.54
N VAL A 382 32.67 -15.01 8.47
CA VAL A 382 31.71 -15.53 7.50
C VAL A 382 32.23 -15.38 6.08
N ASP A 383 31.75 -16.26 5.22
CA ASP A 383 31.94 -16.16 3.78
C ASP A 383 30.79 -15.36 3.16
N LEU A 384 31.14 -14.43 2.29
CA LEU A 384 30.18 -13.67 1.49
C LEU A 384 29.90 -14.41 0.18
N PHE A 385 28.64 -14.53 -0.16
CA PHE A 385 28.21 -14.98 -1.48
C PHE A 385 27.34 -13.92 -2.15
N ILE A 386 27.50 -13.76 -3.47
CA ILE A 386 26.75 -12.79 -4.26
C ILE A 386 26.08 -13.49 -5.44
N ARG A 387 24.81 -13.17 -5.64
CA ARG A 387 24.01 -13.51 -6.81
C ARG A 387 23.77 -12.22 -7.60
N GLU A 388 24.28 -12.19 -8.82
CA GLU A 388 24.00 -11.10 -9.76
C GLU A 388 22.53 -11.12 -10.19
N LYS A 389 21.95 -9.94 -10.44
CA LYS A 389 20.58 -9.81 -10.94
C LYS A 389 20.51 -10.13 -12.42
#